data_AF-A0A938TUT7-F1
#
_entry.id   AF-A0A938TUT7-F1
#
_cell.length_a   1.000
_cell.length_b   1.000
_cell.length_c   1.000
_cell.angle_alpha   90.00
_cell.angle_beta   90.00
_cell.angle_gamma   90.00
#
_symmetry.space_group_name_H-M   'P 1'
#
loop_
_entity.id
_entity.type
_entity.pdbx_description
1 polymer ?
#
loop_
_entity_poly.entity_id
_entity_poly.type
_entity_poly.pdbx_seq_one_letter_code
_entity_poly.pdbx_strand_id
1 'polypeptide(L)'
;MSRWAEVEKQLNVMCNEWYQTPEIQRMLKVPLTPERLAFRHLHMSFFSNNRRDCWAAVASKAPLDVKRAIWEHEKEELIFDPRLGKAHVTEEDLGTKKESDMIPGARAAFYAWFHCARETPWLEGLACSHILERRNNDQIVTGGTLTQRLVERQEKELGIKKKQQDMNVQVHLIADVDHTDLLQEVFHRHVVDHQTVQQVLRGAEESLAIERCFHGAVASAMAEMD
;
A
#
# COMPACT_ATOMS: atom_id res chain seq x y z
N MET A 1 -10.61 3.01 28.12
CA MET A 1 -9.20 2.60 27.91
C MET A 1 -9.05 2.24 26.45
N SER A 2 -7.92 2.57 25.81
CA SER A 2 -7.70 2.23 24.41
C SER A 2 -7.72 0.71 24.22
N ARG A 3 -8.35 0.25 23.13
CA ARG A 3 -8.34 -1.15 22.69
C ARG A 3 -7.32 -1.40 21.56
N TRP A 4 -6.53 -0.39 21.23
CA TRP A 4 -5.64 -0.44 20.07
C TRP A 4 -4.61 -1.57 20.13
N ALA A 5 -3.96 -1.83 21.26
CA ALA A 5 -2.94 -2.88 21.37
C ALA A 5 -3.46 -4.28 20.99
N GLU A 6 -4.74 -4.57 21.27
CA GLU A 6 -5.39 -5.82 20.86
C GLU A 6 -5.58 -5.85 19.34
N VAL A 7 -6.11 -4.76 18.77
CA VAL A 7 -6.36 -4.61 17.33
C VAL A 7 -5.06 -4.65 16.55
N GLU A 8 -4.03 -3.94 17.02
CA GLU A 8 -2.72 -3.89 16.40
C GLU A 8 -2.13 -5.30 16.21
N LYS A 9 -2.23 -6.15 17.24
CA LYS A 9 -1.79 -7.54 17.16
C LYS A 9 -2.57 -8.33 16.10
N GLN A 10 -3.88 -8.11 15.99
CA GLN A 10 -4.70 -8.76 14.97
C GLN A 10 -4.33 -8.28 13.57
N LEU A 11 -4.09 -6.99 13.36
CA LEU A 11 -3.62 -6.45 12.08
C LEU A 11 -2.29 -7.08 11.66
N ASN A 12 -1.35 -7.28 12.59
CA ASN A 12 -0.09 -7.94 12.29
C ASN A 12 -0.27 -9.39 11.80
N VAL A 13 -1.23 -10.12 12.39
CA VAL A 13 -1.59 -11.47 11.94
C VAL A 13 -2.17 -11.40 10.53
N MET A 14 -3.15 -10.52 10.29
CA MET A 14 -3.78 -10.33 8.98
C MET A 14 -2.75 -10.00 7.88
N CYS A 15 -1.79 -9.12 8.16
CA CYS A 15 -0.71 -8.81 7.22
C CYS A 15 0.10 -10.06 6.84
N ASN A 16 0.46 -10.91 7.81
CA ASN A 16 1.23 -12.13 7.54
C ASN A 16 0.40 -13.19 6.80
N GLU A 17 -0.88 -13.34 7.15
CA GLU A 17 -1.81 -14.26 6.47
C GLU A 17 -2.07 -13.85 5.02
N TRP A 18 -2.11 -12.55 4.75
CA TRP A 18 -2.29 -12.00 3.41
C TRP A 18 -1.19 -12.48 2.44
N TYR A 19 0.07 -12.59 2.88
CA TYR A 19 1.16 -13.14 2.07
C TYR A 19 0.95 -14.62 1.71
N GLN A 20 0.13 -15.36 2.45
CA GLN A 20 -0.16 -16.78 2.18
C GLN A 20 -1.31 -16.97 1.19
N THR A 21 -1.99 -15.90 0.78
CA THR A 21 -3.10 -15.99 -0.17
C THR A 21 -2.63 -16.45 -1.56
N PRO A 22 -3.44 -17.24 -2.30
CA PRO A 22 -3.05 -17.74 -3.62
C PRO A 22 -2.65 -16.66 -4.62
N GLU A 23 -3.31 -15.51 -4.56
CA GLU A 23 -3.06 -14.36 -5.45
C GLU A 23 -1.68 -13.76 -5.20
N ILE A 24 -1.31 -13.57 -3.93
CA ILE A 24 0.01 -13.03 -3.56
C ILE A 24 1.10 -14.05 -3.81
N GLN A 25 0.85 -15.33 -3.51
CA GLN A 25 1.76 -16.40 -3.86
C GLN A 25 2.00 -16.48 -5.37
N ARG A 26 0.98 -16.23 -6.20
CA ARG A 26 1.15 -16.13 -7.65
C ARG A 26 2.04 -14.94 -8.02
N MET A 27 1.74 -13.75 -7.50
CA MET A 27 2.54 -12.54 -7.75
C MET A 27 4.03 -12.74 -7.40
N LEU A 28 4.31 -13.44 -6.30
CA LEU A 28 5.67 -13.73 -5.86
C LEU A 28 6.39 -14.79 -6.71
N LYS A 29 5.66 -15.63 -7.47
CA LYS A 29 6.23 -16.76 -8.23
C LYS A 29 6.28 -16.54 -9.75
N VAL A 30 5.47 -15.63 -10.31
CA VAL A 30 5.50 -15.34 -11.75
C VAL A 30 6.89 -14.82 -12.14
N PRO A 31 7.63 -15.48 -13.06
CA PRO A 31 9.00 -15.11 -13.39
C PRO A 31 9.11 -13.67 -13.89
N LEU A 32 10.12 -12.93 -13.42
CA LEU A 32 10.39 -11.58 -13.89
C LEU A 32 11.12 -11.61 -15.23
N THR A 33 10.61 -10.80 -16.15
CA THR A 33 11.31 -10.34 -17.37
C THR A 33 11.34 -8.81 -17.33
N PRO A 34 12.18 -8.13 -18.13
CA PRO A 34 12.16 -6.68 -18.23
C PRO A 34 10.76 -6.13 -18.57
N GLU A 35 10.04 -6.79 -19.47
CA GLU A 35 8.70 -6.42 -19.93
C GLU A 35 7.67 -6.56 -18.81
N ARG A 36 7.69 -7.69 -18.09
CA ARG A 36 6.81 -7.94 -16.95
C ARG A 36 7.09 -6.97 -15.79
N LEU A 37 8.36 -6.63 -15.58
CA LEU A 37 8.75 -5.64 -14.57
C LEU A 37 8.23 -4.25 -14.93
N ALA A 38 8.40 -3.83 -16.18
CA ALA A 38 7.86 -2.56 -16.69
C ALA A 38 6.33 -2.52 -16.59
N PHE A 39 5.66 -3.62 -16.94
CA PHE A 39 4.21 -3.78 -16.81
C PHE A 39 3.75 -3.65 -15.36
N ARG A 40 4.46 -4.28 -14.42
CA ARG A 40 4.18 -4.11 -12.98
C ARG A 40 4.37 -2.65 -12.56
N HIS A 41 5.48 -2.01 -12.95
CA HIS A 41 5.76 -0.62 -12.58
C HIS A 41 4.72 0.37 -13.10
N LEU A 42 4.22 0.16 -14.33
CA LEU A 42 3.10 0.93 -14.88
C LEU A 42 1.90 0.93 -13.90
N HIS A 43 1.49 -0.24 -13.43
CA HIS A 43 0.36 -0.37 -12.50
C HIS A 43 0.66 0.20 -11.12
N MET A 44 1.91 0.10 -10.65
CA MET A 44 2.31 0.70 -9.38
C MET A 44 2.30 2.23 -9.41
N SER A 45 2.63 2.87 -10.54
CA SER A 45 2.49 4.34 -10.68
C SER A 45 1.05 4.79 -10.43
N PHE A 46 0.08 4.07 -11.02
CA PHE A 46 -1.34 4.36 -10.78
C PHE A 46 -1.79 4.02 -9.36
N PHE A 47 -1.28 2.93 -8.77
CA PHE A 47 -1.54 2.58 -7.37
C PHE A 47 -1.11 3.72 -6.45
N SER A 48 0.13 4.22 -6.59
CA SER A 48 0.66 5.30 -5.75
C SER A 48 -0.18 6.58 -5.86
N ASN A 49 -0.61 6.95 -7.07
CA ASN A 49 -1.52 8.09 -7.25
C ASN A 49 -2.90 7.86 -6.62
N ASN A 50 -3.48 6.68 -6.81
CA ASN A 50 -4.76 6.32 -6.21
C ASN A 50 -4.71 6.33 -4.67
N ARG A 51 -3.54 6.08 -4.05
CA ARG A 51 -3.38 6.25 -2.60
C ARG A 51 -3.59 7.70 -2.18
N ARG A 52 -3.04 8.67 -2.93
CA ARG A 52 -3.20 10.10 -2.65
C ARG A 52 -4.67 10.51 -2.65
N ASP A 53 -5.42 10.03 -3.64
CA ASP A 53 -6.88 10.25 -3.72
C ASP A 53 -7.61 9.66 -2.51
N CYS A 54 -7.23 8.45 -2.07
CA CYS A 54 -7.83 7.80 -0.92
C CYS A 54 -7.52 8.54 0.39
N TRP A 55 -6.27 8.95 0.61
CA TRP A 55 -5.88 9.75 1.78
C TRP A 55 -6.65 11.07 1.83
N ALA A 56 -6.77 11.78 0.70
CA ALA A 56 -7.58 12.99 0.60
C ALA A 56 -9.06 12.74 0.90
N ALA A 57 -9.64 11.66 0.36
CA ALA A 57 -11.03 11.29 0.60
C ALA A 57 -11.31 11.00 2.09
N VAL A 58 -10.42 10.25 2.77
CA VAL A 58 -10.51 10.00 4.21
C VAL A 58 -10.39 11.31 4.99
N ALA A 59 -9.40 12.16 4.66
CA ALA A 59 -9.16 13.43 5.34
C ALA A 59 -10.35 14.39 5.23
N SER A 60 -11.14 14.33 4.15
CA SER A 60 -12.31 15.21 3.97
C SER A 60 -13.31 15.10 5.14
N LYS A 61 -13.48 13.89 5.69
CA LYS A 61 -14.47 13.54 6.73
C LYS A 61 -13.88 13.25 8.12
N ALA A 62 -12.56 13.24 8.25
CA ALA A 62 -11.89 12.90 9.50
C ALA A 62 -11.91 14.06 10.53
N PRO A 63 -11.75 13.78 11.84
CA PRO A 63 -11.50 14.80 12.86
C PRO A 63 -10.18 15.57 12.63
N LEU A 64 -10.05 16.77 13.21
CA LEU A 64 -8.91 17.66 12.93
C LEU A 64 -7.54 17.08 13.30
N ASP A 65 -7.43 16.35 14.40
CA ASP A 65 -6.19 15.67 14.79
C ASP A 65 -5.79 14.59 13.77
N VAL A 66 -6.77 13.87 13.24
CA VAL A 66 -6.57 12.86 12.19
C VAL A 66 -6.17 13.52 10.87
N LYS A 67 -6.80 14.64 10.48
CA LYS A 67 -6.41 15.41 9.29
C LYS A 67 -4.95 15.88 9.35
N ARG A 68 -4.49 16.32 10.53
CA ARG A 68 -3.08 16.69 10.72
C ARG A 68 -2.15 15.50 10.56
N ALA A 69 -2.50 14.35 11.13
CA ALA A 69 -1.68 13.14 10.97
C ALA A 69 -1.59 12.69 9.50
N ILE A 70 -2.72 12.71 8.78
CA ILE A 70 -2.73 12.45 7.33
C ILE A 70 -1.89 13.49 6.59
N TRP A 71 -1.96 14.77 6.96
CA TRP A 71 -1.15 15.79 6.31
C TRP A 71 0.36 15.59 6.52
N GLU A 72 0.78 15.18 7.72
CA GLU A 72 2.19 14.85 7.97
C GLU A 72 2.65 13.67 7.09
N HIS A 73 1.80 12.65 6.88
CA HIS A 73 2.05 11.56 5.94
C HIS A 73 2.17 12.09 4.49
N GLU A 74 1.18 12.88 4.03
CA GLU A 74 1.14 13.38 2.66
C GLU A 74 2.30 14.31 2.29
N LYS A 75 3.00 14.91 3.26
CA LYS A 75 4.19 15.74 2.97
C LYS A 75 5.29 14.95 2.29
N GLU A 76 5.61 13.75 2.78
CA GLU A 76 6.68 12.94 2.19
C GLU A 76 6.26 12.44 0.80
N GLU A 77 4.98 12.15 0.65
CA GLU A 77 4.39 11.58 -0.55
C GLU A 77 4.23 12.59 -1.70
N LEU A 78 3.79 13.82 -1.41
CA LEU A 78 3.42 14.84 -2.39
C LEU A 78 4.34 16.05 -2.44
N ILE A 79 5.10 16.34 -1.38
CA ILE A 79 5.92 17.55 -1.28
C ILE A 79 7.40 17.19 -1.38
N PHE A 80 7.93 16.49 -0.39
CA PHE A 80 9.35 16.16 -0.33
C PHE A 80 9.65 15.12 0.75
N ASP A 81 10.32 14.03 0.36
CA ASP A 81 10.95 13.11 1.29
C ASP A 81 12.48 13.32 1.27
N PRO A 82 13.12 13.71 2.38
CA PRO A 82 14.59 13.87 2.45
C PRO A 82 15.38 12.58 2.18
N ARG A 83 14.80 11.39 2.41
CA ARG A 83 15.41 10.09 2.13
C ARG A 83 15.53 9.85 0.61
N LEU A 84 14.60 10.40 -0.15
CA LEU A 84 14.50 10.26 -1.59
C LEU A 84 15.09 11.46 -2.37
N GLY A 85 15.05 12.66 -1.76
CA GLY A 85 15.43 13.92 -2.40
C GLY A 85 14.37 14.47 -3.36
N LYS A 86 13.15 13.91 -3.34
CA LYS A 86 11.95 14.36 -4.07
C LYS A 86 10.69 13.82 -3.38
N ALA A 87 9.50 14.20 -3.86
CA ALA A 87 8.25 13.54 -3.49
C ALA A 87 8.19 12.10 -4.03
N HIS A 88 7.45 11.21 -3.36
CA HIS A 88 7.27 9.83 -3.81
C HIS A 88 6.41 9.74 -5.07
N VAL A 89 5.47 10.67 -5.22
CA VAL A 89 4.59 10.78 -6.40
C VAL A 89 4.72 12.17 -7.00
N THR A 90 5.13 12.22 -8.26
CA THR A 90 5.23 13.45 -9.07
C THR A 90 4.44 13.32 -10.37
N GLU A 91 4.18 14.45 -11.04
CA GLU A 91 3.59 14.46 -12.37
C GLU A 91 4.47 13.72 -13.40
N GLU A 92 5.79 13.67 -13.20
CA GLU A 92 6.71 12.91 -14.04
C GLU A 92 6.50 11.39 -13.89
N ASP A 93 6.24 10.92 -12.66
CA ASP A 93 5.99 9.50 -12.40
C ASP A 93 4.70 9.02 -13.11
N LEU A 94 3.71 9.91 -13.24
CA LEU A 94 2.51 9.67 -14.07
C LEU A 94 2.81 9.85 -15.55
N GLY A 95 3.60 10.85 -15.90
CA GLY A 95 4.08 11.12 -17.26
C GLY A 95 2.95 11.16 -18.27
N THR A 96 3.07 10.35 -19.32
CA THR A 96 2.04 10.22 -20.39
C THR A 96 1.12 9.01 -20.22
N LYS A 97 1.23 8.29 -19.09
CA LYS A 97 0.42 7.10 -18.81
C LYS A 97 -1.05 7.48 -18.72
N LYS A 98 -1.91 6.67 -19.32
CA LYS A 98 -3.36 6.90 -19.36
C LYS A 98 -4.06 5.79 -18.59
N GLU A 99 -5.25 6.07 -18.04
CA GLU A 99 -6.04 5.03 -17.37
C GLU A 99 -6.36 3.84 -18.30
N SER A 100 -6.39 4.05 -19.62
CA SER A 100 -6.53 3.01 -20.63
C SER A 100 -5.40 1.98 -20.64
N ASP A 101 -4.24 2.33 -20.07
CA ASP A 101 -3.05 1.47 -20.02
C ASP A 101 -3.14 0.45 -18.87
N MET A 102 -4.06 0.68 -17.92
CA MET A 102 -4.31 -0.26 -16.81
C MET A 102 -5.18 -1.43 -17.25
N ILE A 103 -4.86 -2.62 -16.76
CA ILE A 103 -5.77 -3.76 -16.89
C ILE A 103 -7.08 -3.51 -16.13
N PRO A 104 -8.21 -4.08 -16.60
CA PRO A 104 -9.51 -3.91 -15.94
C PRO A 104 -9.51 -4.26 -14.44
N GLY A 105 -8.78 -5.32 -14.06
CA GLY A 105 -8.66 -5.72 -12.66
C GLY A 105 -7.99 -4.67 -11.77
N ALA A 106 -7.01 -3.95 -12.28
CA ALA A 106 -6.37 -2.86 -11.54
C ALA A 106 -7.30 -1.66 -11.39
N ARG A 107 -8.00 -1.27 -12.46
CA ARG A 107 -9.00 -0.20 -12.41
C ARG A 107 -10.12 -0.49 -11.40
N ALA A 108 -10.63 -1.72 -11.42
CA ALA A 108 -11.65 -2.17 -10.48
C ALA A 108 -11.17 -2.07 -9.02
N ALA A 109 -9.94 -2.49 -8.74
CA ALA A 109 -9.35 -2.37 -7.40
C ALA A 109 -9.20 -0.90 -6.96
N PHE A 110 -8.77 -0.01 -7.85
CA PHE A 110 -8.62 1.42 -7.55
C PHE A 110 -9.97 2.10 -7.29
N TYR A 111 -11.02 1.73 -8.01
CA TYR A 111 -12.38 2.18 -7.72
C TYR A 111 -12.89 1.64 -6.39
N ALA A 112 -12.61 0.37 -6.07
CA ALA A 112 -13.00 -0.24 -4.80
C ALA A 112 -12.34 0.47 -3.61
N TRP A 113 -11.03 0.69 -3.64
CA TRP A 113 -10.37 1.44 -2.57
C TRP A 113 -10.89 2.87 -2.44
N PHE A 114 -11.10 3.57 -3.56
CA PHE A 114 -11.62 4.93 -3.49
C PHE A 114 -13.05 4.96 -2.92
N HIS A 115 -13.86 3.95 -3.23
CA HIS A 115 -15.17 3.75 -2.60
C HIS A 115 -15.03 3.53 -1.09
N CYS A 116 -14.14 2.65 -0.63
CA CYS A 116 -13.88 2.45 0.80
C CYS A 116 -13.45 3.75 1.48
N ALA A 117 -12.53 4.49 0.87
CA ALA A 117 -12.02 5.75 1.37
C ALA A 117 -13.09 6.83 1.45
N ARG A 118 -14.04 6.87 0.50
CA ARG A 118 -15.09 7.90 0.42
C ARG A 118 -16.34 7.58 1.25
N GLU A 119 -16.80 6.33 1.23
CA GLU A 119 -18.14 5.97 1.72
C GLU A 119 -18.17 5.40 3.14
N THR A 120 -17.10 4.78 3.62
CA THR A 120 -17.08 4.17 4.97
C THR A 120 -16.91 5.23 6.08
N PRO A 121 -17.15 4.94 7.37
CA PRO A 121 -16.76 5.85 8.45
C PRO A 121 -15.27 6.21 8.39
N TRP A 122 -14.89 7.43 8.81
CA TRP A 122 -13.51 7.92 8.65
C TRP A 122 -12.45 6.98 9.25
N LEU A 123 -12.73 6.33 10.38
CA LEU A 123 -11.79 5.41 11.05
C LEU A 123 -11.60 4.11 10.26
N GLU A 124 -12.67 3.62 9.64
CA GLU A 124 -12.64 2.45 8.76
C GLU A 124 -11.89 2.76 7.46
N GLY A 125 -12.16 3.92 6.84
CA GLY A 125 -11.41 4.41 5.69
C GLY A 125 -9.93 4.66 6.00
N LEU A 126 -9.61 5.18 7.19
CA LEU A 126 -8.23 5.35 7.65
C LEU A 126 -7.51 4.01 7.77
N ALA A 127 -8.15 3.02 8.39
CA ALA A 127 -7.59 1.66 8.50
C ALA A 127 -7.39 1.01 7.13
N CYS A 128 -8.31 1.26 6.20
CA CYS A 128 -8.20 0.80 4.81
C CYS A 128 -6.92 1.33 4.12
N SER A 129 -6.55 2.59 4.34
CA SER A 129 -5.29 3.13 3.83
C SER A 129 -4.07 2.64 4.62
N HIS A 130 -4.13 2.69 5.96
CA HIS A 130 -3.00 2.38 6.85
C HIS A 130 -2.50 0.94 6.74
N ILE A 131 -3.39 -0.03 6.54
CA ILE A 131 -2.98 -1.43 6.46
C ILE A 131 -2.00 -1.71 5.30
N LEU A 132 -2.02 -0.89 4.25
CA LEU A 132 -1.14 -1.02 3.08
C LEU A 132 0.30 -0.56 3.37
N GLU A 133 0.49 0.34 4.33
CA GLU A 133 1.82 0.67 4.88
C GLU A 133 2.27 -0.48 5.79
N ARG A 134 1.36 -0.93 6.67
CA ARG A 134 1.65 -1.97 7.67
C ARG A 134 2.03 -3.31 7.06
N ARG A 135 1.41 -3.71 5.94
CA ARG A 135 1.75 -4.94 5.21
C ARG A 135 3.11 -4.88 4.52
N ASN A 136 3.74 -3.70 4.44
CA ASN A 136 5.06 -3.53 3.88
C ASN A 136 6.13 -3.15 4.93
N ASN A 137 5.77 -3.20 6.21
CA ASN A 137 6.70 -3.01 7.32
C ASN A 137 7.42 -4.33 7.65
N ASP A 138 8.75 -4.34 7.55
CA ASP A 138 9.58 -5.53 7.73
C ASP A 138 9.77 -5.94 9.20
N GLN A 139 9.39 -5.08 10.14
CA GLN A 139 9.31 -5.42 11.57
C GLN A 139 8.06 -6.25 11.89
N ILE A 140 7.07 -6.26 10.98
CA ILE A 140 5.79 -6.96 11.13
C ILE A 140 5.74 -8.21 10.27
N VAL A 141 6.20 -8.12 9.02
CA VAL A 141 6.07 -9.20 8.05
C VAL A 141 7.22 -10.19 8.14
N THR A 142 6.87 -11.45 8.37
CA THR A 142 7.85 -12.54 8.45
C THR A 142 8.36 -12.92 7.06
N GLY A 143 9.68 -13.11 6.93
CA GLY A 143 10.31 -13.57 5.70
C GLY A 143 10.43 -12.51 4.61
N GLY A 144 10.34 -11.24 4.98
CA GLY A 144 10.52 -10.06 4.13
C GLY A 144 9.21 -9.46 3.61
N THR A 145 9.27 -8.26 3.05
CA THR A 145 8.10 -7.53 2.51
C THR A 145 7.94 -7.76 1.00
N LEU A 146 6.87 -7.27 0.38
CA LEU A 146 6.74 -7.29 -1.08
C LEU A 146 7.90 -6.54 -1.76
N THR A 147 8.27 -5.38 -1.22
CA THR A 147 9.35 -4.54 -1.75
C THR A 147 10.69 -5.27 -1.64
N GLN A 148 11.02 -5.85 -0.48
CA GLN A 148 12.25 -6.63 -0.29
C GLN A 148 12.32 -7.81 -1.25
N ARG A 149 11.23 -8.58 -1.37
CA ARG A 149 11.17 -9.72 -2.31
C ARG A 149 11.31 -9.28 -3.76
N LEU A 150 10.69 -8.17 -4.17
CA LEU A 150 10.85 -7.65 -5.52
C LEU A 150 12.30 -7.26 -5.82
N VAL A 151 12.95 -6.55 -4.90
CA VAL A 151 14.36 -6.14 -4.99
C VAL A 151 15.27 -7.35 -5.15
N GLU A 152 15.10 -8.38 -4.33
CA GLU A 152 15.86 -9.62 -4.44
C GLU A 152 15.63 -10.33 -5.78
N ARG A 153 14.38 -10.36 -6.25
CA ARG A 153 14.04 -11.01 -7.53
C ARG A 153 14.60 -10.26 -8.73
N GLN A 154 14.62 -8.93 -8.72
CA GLN A 154 15.27 -8.13 -9.76
C GLN A 154 16.77 -8.44 -9.86
N GLU A 155 17.44 -8.62 -8.71
CA GLU A 155 18.86 -9.01 -8.70
C GLU A 155 19.04 -10.45 -9.21
N LYS A 156 18.28 -11.40 -8.67
CA LYS A 156 18.43 -12.84 -8.97
C LYS A 156 18.01 -13.22 -10.39
N GLU A 157 16.92 -12.66 -10.90
CA GLU A 157 16.30 -13.05 -12.18
C GLU A 157 16.73 -12.15 -13.34
N LEU A 158 17.04 -10.87 -13.09
CA LEU A 158 17.37 -9.89 -14.13
C LEU A 158 18.79 -9.34 -14.04
N GLY A 159 19.54 -9.66 -12.98
CA GLY A 159 20.89 -9.13 -12.76
C GLY A 159 20.93 -7.62 -12.47
N ILE A 160 19.79 -7.01 -12.12
CA ILE A 160 19.70 -5.58 -11.82
C ILE A 160 20.35 -5.35 -10.45
N LYS A 161 21.46 -4.61 -10.43
CA LYS A 161 22.18 -4.29 -9.20
C LYS A 161 21.41 -3.24 -8.40
N LYS A 162 21.60 -3.22 -7.08
CA LYS A 162 20.98 -2.23 -6.17
C LYS A 162 21.07 -0.77 -6.64
N LYS A 163 22.20 -0.36 -7.24
CA LYS A 163 22.40 1.01 -7.77
C LYS A 163 21.54 1.34 -9.00
N GLN A 164 20.99 0.33 -9.67
CA GLN A 164 20.13 0.44 -10.86
C GLN A 164 18.65 0.22 -10.50
N GLN A 165 18.37 -0.17 -9.25
CA GLN A 165 17.01 -0.32 -8.77
C GLN A 165 16.38 1.05 -8.56
N ASP A 166 15.07 1.11 -8.82
CA ASP A 166 14.29 2.32 -8.65
C ASP A 166 14.40 2.86 -7.22
N MET A 167 14.68 4.16 -7.08
CA MET A 167 14.89 4.79 -5.78
C MET A 167 13.61 4.86 -4.93
N ASN A 168 12.44 4.99 -5.55
CA ASN A 168 11.17 4.93 -4.82
C ASN A 168 10.98 3.52 -4.23
N VAL A 169 11.34 2.47 -4.97
CA VAL A 169 11.34 1.10 -4.43
C VAL A 169 12.29 0.96 -3.24
N GLN A 170 13.47 1.60 -3.27
CA GLN A 170 14.41 1.55 -2.16
C GLN A 170 13.95 2.34 -0.93
N VAL A 171 13.31 3.51 -1.10
CA VAL A 171 12.89 4.34 0.05
C VAL A 171 11.79 3.67 0.87
N HIS A 172 10.87 2.95 0.22
CA HIS A 172 9.83 2.15 0.89
C HIS A 172 10.37 0.91 1.65
N LEU A 173 11.68 0.63 1.61
CA LEU A 173 12.29 -0.31 2.55
C LEU A 173 12.43 0.26 3.98
N ILE A 174 12.33 1.58 4.12
CA ILE A 174 12.53 2.30 5.38
C ILE A 174 11.27 3.11 5.72
N ALA A 175 10.71 3.83 4.74
CA ALA A 175 9.62 4.77 4.94
C ALA A 175 8.37 4.14 5.57
N ASP A 176 8.06 2.89 5.21
CA ASP A 176 6.82 2.25 5.63
C ASP A 176 6.80 1.89 7.12
N VAL A 177 7.97 1.84 7.77
CA VAL A 177 8.07 1.76 9.23
C VAL A 177 7.58 3.07 9.84
N ASP A 178 8.12 4.20 9.39
CA ASP A 178 7.76 5.54 9.86
C ASP A 178 6.28 5.85 9.59
N HIS A 179 5.79 5.51 8.39
CA HIS A 179 4.38 5.70 8.01
C HIS A 179 3.44 4.84 8.87
N THR A 180 3.84 3.60 9.17
CA THR A 180 3.07 2.72 10.07
C THR A 180 2.94 3.35 11.46
N ASP A 181 4.03 3.93 11.96
CA ASP A 181 4.13 4.46 13.31
C ASP A 181 3.46 5.83 13.48
N LEU A 182 3.45 6.65 12.43
CA LEU A 182 2.87 7.99 12.43
C LEU A 182 1.39 8.03 12.87
N LEU A 183 0.62 6.98 12.54
CA LEU A 183 -0.81 6.89 12.84
C LEU A 183 -1.14 6.14 14.14
N GLN A 184 -0.14 5.56 14.82
CA GLN A 184 -0.33 4.79 16.06
C GLN A 184 -1.09 5.61 17.12
N GLU A 185 -0.71 6.88 17.31
CA GLU A 185 -1.34 7.76 18.30
C GLU A 185 -2.81 8.09 17.94
N VAL A 186 -3.14 8.14 16.66
CA VAL A 186 -4.55 8.30 16.21
C VAL A 186 -5.35 7.08 16.63
N PHE A 187 -4.86 5.88 16.34
CA PHE A 187 -5.58 4.66 16.72
C PHE A 187 -5.67 4.46 18.24
N HIS A 188 -4.61 4.78 18.98
CA HIS A 188 -4.63 4.76 20.44
C HIS A 188 -5.77 5.63 21.01
N ARG A 189 -5.98 6.83 20.44
CA ARG A 189 -6.99 7.77 20.88
C ARG A 189 -8.41 7.37 20.51
N HIS A 190 -8.60 6.82 19.31
CA HIS A 190 -9.94 6.65 18.72
C HIS A 190 -10.46 5.21 18.76
N VAL A 191 -9.60 4.20 18.97
CA VAL A 191 -10.03 2.79 19.11
C VAL A 191 -10.27 2.49 20.58
N VAL A 192 -11.51 2.71 21.05
CA VAL A 192 -11.83 2.72 22.50
C VAL A 192 -12.98 1.79 22.88
N ASP A 193 -13.75 1.31 21.93
CA ASP A 193 -14.93 0.47 22.15
C ASP A 193 -15.08 -0.60 21.07
N HIS A 194 -16.12 -1.44 21.18
CA HIS A 194 -16.36 -2.50 20.20
C HIS A 194 -16.61 -1.96 18.79
N GLN A 195 -17.31 -0.84 18.64
CA GLN A 195 -17.66 -0.30 17.33
C GLN A 195 -16.41 0.18 16.57
N THR A 196 -15.55 0.93 17.25
CA THR A 196 -14.30 1.47 16.69
C THR A 196 -13.28 0.37 16.39
N VAL A 197 -13.22 -0.68 17.21
CA VAL A 197 -12.46 -1.91 16.91
C VAL A 197 -12.94 -2.54 15.60
N GLN A 198 -14.25 -2.73 15.45
CA GLN A 198 -14.82 -3.37 14.26
C GLN A 198 -14.64 -2.53 13.01
N GLN A 199 -14.68 -1.19 13.11
CA GLN A 199 -14.37 -0.30 11.99
C GLN A 199 -12.95 -0.50 11.47
N VAL A 200 -11.97 -0.56 12.38
CA VAL A 200 -10.57 -0.76 11.97
C VAL A 200 -10.36 -2.13 11.32
N LEU A 201 -10.87 -3.19 11.94
CA LEU A 201 -10.68 -4.55 11.42
C LEU A 201 -11.35 -4.74 10.04
N ARG A 202 -12.58 -4.22 9.86
CA ARG A 202 -13.23 -4.25 8.54
C ARG A 202 -12.48 -3.47 7.48
N GLY A 203 -12.01 -2.26 7.81
CA GLY A 203 -11.25 -1.43 6.88
C GLY A 203 -9.96 -2.14 6.42
N ALA A 204 -9.26 -2.77 7.36
CA ALA A 204 -8.06 -3.55 7.07
C ALA A 204 -8.36 -4.79 6.22
N GLU A 205 -9.38 -5.58 6.60
CA GLU A 205 -9.80 -6.78 5.88
C GLU A 205 -10.17 -6.46 4.43
N GLU A 206 -11.01 -5.44 4.22
CA GLU A 206 -11.45 -5.01 2.89
C GLU A 206 -10.27 -4.56 2.03
N SER A 207 -9.36 -3.76 2.59
CA SER A 207 -8.20 -3.29 1.84
C SER A 207 -7.24 -4.41 1.45
N LEU A 208 -6.98 -5.36 2.35
CA LEU A 208 -6.16 -6.54 2.05
C LEU A 208 -6.82 -7.43 1.00
N ALA A 209 -8.15 -7.56 1.03
CA ALA A 209 -8.92 -8.28 0.01
C ALA A 209 -8.83 -7.59 -1.37
N ILE A 210 -8.93 -6.26 -1.43
CA ILE A 210 -8.74 -5.49 -2.66
C ILE A 210 -7.29 -5.61 -3.15
N GLU A 211 -6.31 -5.55 -2.25
CA GLU A 211 -4.88 -5.61 -2.59
C GLU A 211 -4.50 -6.96 -3.22
N ARG A 212 -5.00 -8.07 -2.66
CA ARG A 212 -4.76 -9.39 -3.25
C ARG A 212 -5.43 -9.53 -4.62
N CYS A 213 -6.60 -8.94 -4.82
CA CYS A 213 -7.24 -8.91 -6.14
C CYS A 213 -6.41 -8.10 -7.16
N PHE A 214 -5.91 -6.93 -6.76
CA PHE A 214 -5.02 -6.11 -7.58
C PHE A 214 -3.76 -6.87 -7.99
N HIS A 215 -3.00 -7.38 -7.02
CA HIS A 215 -1.76 -8.10 -7.29
C HIS A 215 -2.00 -9.41 -8.03
N GLY A 216 -3.08 -10.13 -7.72
CA GLY A 216 -3.48 -11.34 -8.43
C GLY A 216 -3.81 -11.09 -9.90
N ALA A 217 -4.51 -10.00 -10.21
CA ALA A 217 -4.81 -9.60 -11.59
C ALA A 217 -3.54 -9.22 -12.35
N VAL A 218 -2.66 -8.40 -11.75
CA VAL A 218 -1.38 -8.02 -12.36
C VAL A 218 -0.50 -9.25 -12.59
N ALA A 219 -0.40 -10.15 -11.62
CA ALA A 219 0.37 -11.38 -11.75
C ALA A 219 -0.17 -12.29 -12.86
N SER A 220 -1.48 -12.38 -13.01
CA SER A 220 -2.11 -13.22 -14.02
C SER A 220 -1.86 -12.66 -15.42
N ALA A 221 -1.99 -11.33 -15.60
CA ALA A 221 -1.62 -10.67 -16.84
C ALA A 221 -0.12 -10.83 -17.16
N MET A 222 0.76 -10.68 -16.17
CA MET A 222 2.20 -10.91 -16.36
C MET A 222 2.50 -12.34 -16.82
N ALA A 223 1.80 -13.34 -16.29
CA ALA A 223 1.99 -14.75 -16.66
C ALA A 223 1.54 -15.06 -18.09
N GLU A 224 0.64 -14.25 -18.66
CA GLU A 224 0.15 -14.35 -20.04
C GLU A 224 1.02 -13.56 -21.03
N MET A 225 1.97 -12.75 -20.55
CA MET A 225 2.95 -12.06 -21.40
C MET A 225 4.02 -13.04 -21.86
N ASP A 226 4.27 -13.07 -23.17
CA ASP A 226 5.34 -13.87 -23.81
C ASP A 226 6.75 -13.50 -23.31
#